data_AF-X0UVK8-F1
#
_entry.id   AF-X0UVK8-F1
#
_cell.length_a   1.000
_cell.length_b   1.000
_cell.length_c   1.000
_cell.angle_alpha   90.00
_cell.angle_beta   90.00
_cell.angle_gamma   90.00
#
_symmetry.space_group_name_H-M   'P 1'
#
loop_
_entity.id
_entity.type
_entity.pdbx_description
1 polymer ?
#
loop_
_entity_poly.entity_id
_entity_poly.type
_entity_poly.pdbx_seq_one_letter_code
_entity_poly.pdbx_strand_id
1 'polypeptide(L)' 'GSELARDLLTSLRQAHSEEILLPPTLAEEHLNRGLAYVEQGRLDEAIREFQAALRTSQDYAKAHYVLGLAYEQQG' A
#
# COMPACT_ATOMS: atom_id res chain seq x y z
N GLY A 1 3.75 -28.04 -3.36
CA GLY A 1 2.72 -27.19 -3.98
C GLY A 1 3.08 -25.72 -4.04
N SER A 2 3.84 -25.19 -3.07
CA SER A 2 4.08 -23.74 -2.92
C SER A 2 5.46 -23.24 -3.38
N GLU A 3 6.45 -24.12 -3.59
CA GLU A 3 7.78 -23.71 -4.08
C GLU A 3 7.79 -23.47 -5.58
N LEU A 4 7.21 -24.38 -6.36
CA LEU A 4 7.03 -24.22 -7.82
C LEU A 4 6.32 -22.91 -8.21
N ALA A 5 5.33 -22.48 -7.42
CA ALA A 5 4.63 -21.21 -7.66
C ALA A 5 5.48 -19.98 -7.37
N ARG A 6 6.35 -20.04 -6.35
CA ARG A 6 7.26 -18.95 -5.98
C ARG A 6 8.43 -18.83 -6.96
N ASP A 7 8.93 -19.95 -7.43
CA ASP A 7 10.01 -19.99 -8.42
C ASP A 7 9.52 -19.47 -9.77
N LEU A 8 8.31 -19.84 -10.19
CA LEU A 8 7.65 -19.25 -11.37
C LEU A 8 7.48 -17.74 -11.25
N LEU A 9 6.99 -17.23 -10.11
CA LEU A 9 6.85 -15.79 -9.86
C LEU A 9 8.19 -15.05 -9.89
N THR A 10 9.26 -15.70 -9.44
CA THR A 10 10.60 -15.12 -9.39
C THR A 10 11.26 -15.08 -10.76
N SER A 11 11.14 -16.16 -11.54
CA SER A 11 11.62 -16.21 -12.92
C SER A 11 10.88 -15.25 -13.85
N LEU A 12 9.55 -15.09 -13.67
CA LEU A 12 8.75 -14.12 -14.43
C LEU A 12 9.19 -12.66 -14.17
N ARG A 13 9.54 -12.34 -12.93
CA ARG A 13 9.98 -11.00 -12.52
C ARG A 13 11.38 -10.63 -13.03
N GLN A 14 12.25 -11.61 -13.27
CA GLN A 14 13.60 -11.35 -13.80
C GLN A 14 13.68 -11.32 -15.32
N ALA A 15 12.74 -11.96 -16.03
CA ALA A 15 12.84 -12.11 -17.49
C ALA A 15 12.33 -10.90 -18.30
N HIS A 16 11.48 -10.04 -17.72
CA HIS A 16 10.88 -8.93 -18.45
C HIS A 16 11.11 -7.58 -17.76
N SER A 17 11.89 -6.73 -18.43
CA SER A 17 11.98 -5.29 -18.22
C SER A 17 10.74 -4.56 -18.77
N GLU A 18 9.55 -4.99 -18.36
CA GLU A 18 8.30 -4.27 -18.56
C GLU A 18 7.52 -4.37 -17.24
N GLU A 19 7.14 -3.20 -16.74
CA GLU A 19 6.44 -2.93 -15.49
C GLU A 19 5.22 -3.86 -15.35
N ILE A 20 5.40 -5.00 -14.68
CA ILE A 20 4.30 -5.90 -14.33
C ILE A 20 3.41 -5.10 -13.40
N LEU A 21 2.30 -4.59 -13.94
CA LEU A 21 1.22 -3.95 -13.22
C LEU A 21 0.53 -5.02 -12.37
N LEU A 22 1.20 -5.44 -11.29
CA LEU A 22 0.58 -6.28 -10.28
C LEU A 22 -0.63 -5.49 -9.76
N PRO A 23 -1.81 -6.12 -9.63
CA PRO A 23 -2.93 -5.46 -8.99
C PRO A 23 -2.47 -4.94 -7.62
N PRO A 24 -2.84 -3.70 -7.26
CA PRO A 24 -2.45 -3.15 -5.98
C PRO A 24 -2.86 -4.11 -4.88
N THR A 25 -1.95 -4.37 -3.96
CA THR A 25 -2.31 -5.13 -2.77
C THR A 25 -3.43 -4.40 -2.03
N LEU A 26 -4.26 -5.10 -1.26
CA LEU A 26 -5.31 -4.45 -0.47
C LEU A 26 -4.73 -3.34 0.45
N ALA A 27 -3.48 -3.49 0.91
CA ALA A 27 -2.76 -2.44 1.64
C ALA A 27 -2.46 -1.19 0.76
N GLU A 28 -2.06 -1.39 -0.50
CA GLU A 28 -1.87 -0.31 -1.47
C GLU A 28 -3.18 0.36 -1.87
N GLU A 29 -4.27 -0.39 -2.00
CA GLU A 29 -5.59 0.18 -2.27
C GLU A 29 -6.05 1.11 -1.14
N HIS A 30 -5.89 0.65 0.11
CA HIS A 30 -6.14 1.47 1.29
C HIS A 30 -5.22 2.70 1.34
N LEU A 31 -3.93 2.55 1.03
CA LEU A 31 -2.99 3.68 0.96
C LEU A 31 -3.45 4.72 -0.07
N ASN A 32 -3.77 4.29 -1.29
CA ASN A 32 -4.17 5.19 -2.37
C ASN A 32 -5.48 5.90 -2.05
N ARG A 33 -6.45 5.21 -1.44
CA ARG A 33 -7.70 5.83 -0.98
C ARG A 33 -7.45 6.86 0.13
N GLY A 34 -6.55 6.55 1.06
CA GLY A 34 -6.14 7.51 2.09
C GLY A 34 -5.50 8.77 1.50
N LEU A 35 -4.60 8.62 0.52
CA LEU A 35 -4.00 9.75 -0.19
C LEU A 35 -5.06 10.61 -0.90
N ALA A 36 -6.04 9.99 -1.56
CA ALA A 36 -7.14 10.71 -2.19
C ALA A 36 -8.00 11.49 -1.18
N TYR A 37 -8.13 11.01 0.06
CA TYR A 37 -8.79 11.76 1.14
C TYR A 37 -7.93 12.92 1.65
N VAL A 38 -6.61 12.77 1.74
CA VAL A 38 -5.70 13.89 2.07
C VAL A 38 -5.85 15.02 1.05
N GLU A 39 -5.90 14.70 -0.25
CA GLU A 39 -6.11 15.69 -1.31
C GLU A 39 -7.45 16.44 -1.20
N GLN A 40 -8.46 15.80 -0.60
CA GLN A 40 -9.76 16.40 -0.32
C GLN A 40 -9.81 17.16 1.01
N GLY A 41 -8.70 17.22 1.77
CA GLY A 41 -8.65 17.80 3.12
C GLY A 41 -9.37 16.96 4.18
N ARG A 42 -9.72 15.71 3.86
CA ARG A 42 -10.48 14.78 4.71
C ARG A 42 -9.53 13.90 5.52
N LEU A 43 -8.81 14.54 6.44
CA LEU A 43 -7.71 13.89 7.19
C LEU A 43 -8.18 12.74 8.07
N ASP A 44 -9.35 12.84 8.69
CA ASP A 44 -9.91 11.77 9.52
C ASP A 44 -10.18 10.49 8.72
N GLU A 45 -10.74 10.62 7.51
CA GLU A 45 -10.93 9.48 6.61
C GLU A 45 -9.60 8.95 6.09
N ALA A 46 -8.63 9.82 5.77
CA ALA A 46 -7.29 9.40 5.34
C ALA A 46 -6.61 8.51 6.40
N ILE A 47 -6.66 8.92 7.66
CA ILE A 47 -6.08 8.18 8.79
C ILE A 47 -6.72 6.80 8.92
N ARG A 48 -8.05 6.68 8.80
CA ARG A 48 -8.74 5.39 8.86
C ARG A 48 -8.28 4.44 7.76
N GLU A 49 -8.04 4.98 6.57
CA GLU A 49 -7.54 4.21 5.43
C GLU A 49 -6.08 3.77 5.62
N PHE A 50 -5.21 4.65 6.10
CA PHE A 50 -3.82 4.26 6.39
C PHE A 50 -3.74 3.20 7.50
N GLN A 51 -4.57 3.30 8.53
CA GLN A 51 -4.70 2.24 9.54
C GLN A 51 -5.23 0.93 8.94
N ALA A 52 -6.13 0.99 7.95
CA ALA A 52 -6.62 -0.21 7.24
C ALA A 52 -5.52 -0.87 6.39
N ALA A 53 -4.67 -0.07 5.76
CA ALA A 53 -3.48 -0.57 5.06
C ALA A 53 -2.55 -1.33 6.03
N LEU A 54 -2.34 -0.78 7.24
CA LEU A 54 -1.54 -1.42 8.29
C LEU A 54 -2.18 -2.66 8.91
N ARG A 55 -3.52 -2.75 8.97
CA ARG A 55 -4.21 -3.98 9.37
C ARG A 55 -4.00 -5.12 8.37
N THR A 56 -3.80 -4.78 7.10
CA THR A 56 -3.58 -5.75 6.02
C THR A 56 -2.11 -6.14 5.92
N SER A 57 -1.21 -5.16 6.07
CA SER A 57 0.24 -5.35 6.06
C SER A 57 0.86 -4.49 7.13
N GLN A 58 1.14 -5.11 8.28
CA GLN A 58 1.62 -4.41 9.47
C GLN A 58 2.98 -3.72 9.26
N ASP A 59 3.80 -4.26 8.37
CA ASP A 59 5.14 -3.74 8.05
C ASP A 59 5.14 -2.82 6.81
N TYR A 60 3.96 -2.34 6.38
CA TYR A 60 3.87 -1.50 5.20
C TYR A 60 4.42 -0.09 5.45
N ALA A 61 5.71 0.08 5.19
CA ALA A 61 6.46 1.31 5.48
C ALA A 61 5.80 2.58 4.91
N LYS A 62 5.24 2.51 3.70
CA LYS A 62 4.54 3.65 3.08
C LYS A 62 3.33 4.08 3.91
N ALA A 63 2.53 3.14 4.42
CA ALA A 63 1.36 3.45 5.24
C ALA A 63 1.73 4.07 6.60
N HIS A 64 2.83 3.62 7.24
CA HIS A 64 3.34 4.25 8.46
C HIS A 64 3.77 5.70 8.21
N TYR A 65 4.50 5.94 7.11
CA TYR A 65 4.97 7.27 6.75
C TYR A 65 3.82 8.26 6.56
N VAL A 66 2.84 7.92 5.71
CA VAL A 66 1.71 8.83 5.43
C VAL A 66 0.76 8.99 6.62
N LEU A 67 0.66 7.98 7.50
CA LEU A 67 -0.10 8.10 8.74
C LEU A 67 0.54 9.11 9.69
N GLY A 68 1.87 9.12 9.80
CA GLY A 68 2.61 10.13 10.56
C GLY A 68 2.36 11.54 10.03
N LEU A 69 2.46 11.73 8.72
CA LEU A 69 2.17 13.02 8.07
C LEU A 69 0.72 13.46 8.30
N ALA A 70 -0.24 12.53 8.22
CA ALA A 70 -1.65 12.85 8.43
C ALA A 70 -1.92 13.31 9.88
N TYR A 71 -1.27 12.71 10.87
CA TYR A 71 -1.37 13.17 12.26
C TYR A 71 -0.67 14.52 12.49
N GLU A 72 0.48 14.76 11.84
CA GLU A 72 1.15 16.06 11.89
C GLU A 72 0.27 17.17 11.31
N GLN A 73 -0.46 16.88 10.22
CA GLN A 73 -1.37 17.84 9.60
C GLN A 73 -2.68 18.07 10.38
N GLN A 74 -3.09 17.11 11.22
CA GLN A 74 -4.28 17.22 12.06
C GLN A 74 -4.03 17.97 13.38
N GLY A 75 -2.78 18.04 13.83
CA GLY A 75 -2.35 18.79 15.02
C GLY A 75 -2.09 20.26 14.74
#